data_AF-A0A4Q4PYH2-F1
#
_entry.id   AF-A0A4Q4PYH2-F1
#
_cell.length_a   1.000
_cell.length_b   1.000
_cell.length_c   1.000
_cell.angle_alpha   90.00
_cell.angle_beta   90.00
_cell.angle_gamma   90.00
#
_symmetry.space_group_name_H-M   'P 1'
#
loop_
_entity.id
_entity.type
_entity.pdbx_description
1 polymer ?
#
loop_
_entity_poly.entity_id
_entity_poly.type
_entity_poly.pdbx_seq_one_letter_code
_entity_poly.pdbx_strand_id
1 'polypeptide(L)'
;MTDSKYSAPSSRTNTPMLKSSTFRTQFSTTIPLIAAYMSLCLTNYYLSPSGPGFRHRSNDSGSICPLVAILMLLAPDIIQEAFAATTASVPDESPCFGFGWLAFTVGLLVPVMRGSESLLPKEGEEEEVKVISMDVKKGSLGRRNSRLRPGRLLRDLESSCVRETGDNKDTIVEILESVSQPSTTHRSLWTLRKNHNIATVVFQFCLAGLFWYCYRDLSVPLLLSTSILLIEATASLPIWSAQKPSSHAGGCQGGAYALMRDKQTPPHHIFIIQPAKPDISNVRDTAALRVPYDHQIHAVSIPTFILISGGFLSQALLCTQLSDAAAVGMLAIMFCGTISNVAIAALPREPTVGGMELESVNVIVGKSGVVGALSEVESRLEGYGEVLVRQCFPEKLGEWEGRKEKVLRMRDVGNMD
;
A
#
# COMPACT_ATOMS: atom_id res chain seq x y z
N MET A 1 53.05 -2.50 33.16
CA MET A 1 53.74 -2.69 31.87
C MET A 1 53.16 -3.96 31.25
N THR A 2 52.54 -3.81 30.09
CA THR A 2 52.09 -4.82 29.09
C THR A 2 51.09 -5.90 29.56
N ASP A 3 49.80 -5.81 29.22
CA ASP A 3 49.11 -5.98 27.92
C ASP A 3 48.95 -7.43 27.43
N SER A 4 47.79 -7.63 26.78
CA SER A 4 47.39 -8.75 25.91
C SER A 4 46.65 -9.94 26.55
N LYS A 5 45.35 -9.76 26.81
CA LYS A 5 44.32 -10.81 26.63
C LYS A 5 42.98 -10.18 26.19
N TYR A 6 42.90 -9.80 24.92
CA TYR A 6 41.63 -9.64 24.21
C TYR A 6 41.74 -10.36 22.87
N SER A 7 41.41 -11.64 22.87
CA SER A 7 41.16 -12.40 21.65
C SER A 7 39.70 -12.20 21.28
N ALA A 8 39.44 -11.38 20.26
CA ALA A 8 38.12 -11.27 19.67
C ALA A 8 37.73 -12.60 19.01
N PRO A 9 36.49 -13.10 19.17
CA PRO A 9 36.00 -14.20 18.36
C PRO A 9 35.71 -13.67 16.96
N SER A 10 36.47 -14.15 15.97
CA SER A 10 36.18 -13.91 14.56
C SER A 10 34.88 -14.62 14.18
N SER A 11 33.79 -13.86 14.09
CA SER A 11 32.52 -14.33 13.55
C SER A 11 32.63 -14.47 12.02
N ARG A 12 33.26 -15.55 11.58
CA ARG A 12 33.09 -16.08 10.23
C ARG A 12 31.78 -16.85 10.22
N THR A 13 30.69 -16.19 9.80
CA THR A 13 29.42 -16.85 9.49
C THR A 13 28.94 -16.43 8.11
N ASN A 14 29.36 -17.23 7.12
CA ASN A 14 28.54 -17.72 6.01
C ASN A 14 27.56 -16.74 5.35
N THR A 15 28.05 -16.02 4.35
CA THR A 15 27.24 -15.55 3.22
C THR A 15 27.10 -16.66 2.17
N PRO A 16 25.94 -17.37 2.12
CA PRO A 16 25.46 -17.88 0.84
C PRO A 16 23.93 -17.76 0.66
N MET A 17 23.24 -16.87 1.37
CA MET A 17 21.77 -16.71 1.27
C MET A 17 21.30 -15.53 0.40
N LEU A 18 22.17 -14.56 0.07
CA LEU A 18 21.76 -13.38 -0.71
C LEU A 18 21.71 -13.59 -2.23
N LYS A 19 22.42 -14.59 -2.78
CA LYS A 19 22.50 -14.79 -4.25
C LYS A 19 21.22 -15.37 -4.88
N SER A 20 20.44 -16.14 -4.12
CA SER A 20 19.24 -16.83 -4.63
C SER A 20 18.05 -15.86 -4.78
N SER A 21 17.93 -14.88 -3.88
CA SER A 21 16.87 -13.86 -3.94
C SER A 21 17.08 -12.91 -5.12
N THR A 22 18.32 -12.47 -5.39
CA THR A 22 18.65 -11.59 -6.51
C THR A 22 18.26 -12.21 -7.86
N PHE A 23 18.54 -13.50 -8.05
CA PHE A 23 18.22 -14.21 -9.30
C PHE A 23 16.72 -14.32 -9.54
N ARG A 24 15.94 -14.66 -8.51
CA ARG A 24 14.47 -14.72 -8.60
C ARG A 24 13.85 -13.34 -8.89
N THR A 25 14.37 -12.28 -8.28
CA THR A 25 13.90 -10.91 -8.54
C THR A 25 14.24 -10.40 -9.95
N GLN A 26 15.37 -10.82 -10.52
CA GLN A 26 15.72 -10.44 -11.89
C GLN A 26 14.82 -11.12 -12.93
N PHE A 27 14.51 -12.42 -12.76
CA PHE A 27 13.59 -13.12 -13.68
C PHE A 27 12.15 -12.60 -13.60
N SER A 28 11.69 -12.23 -12.39
CA SER A 28 10.34 -11.70 -12.20
C SER A 28 10.08 -10.38 -12.95
N THR A 29 11.12 -9.62 -13.27
CA THR A 29 11.02 -8.27 -13.85
C THR A 29 11.36 -8.26 -15.33
N THR A 30 12.33 -9.07 -15.75
CA THR A 30 12.76 -9.14 -17.15
C THR A 30 11.70 -9.79 -18.05
N ILE A 31 11.00 -10.83 -17.59
CA ILE A 31 10.00 -11.53 -18.40
C ILE A 31 8.83 -10.59 -18.78
N PRO A 32 8.16 -9.91 -17.83
CA PRO A 32 7.08 -8.97 -18.17
C PRO A 32 7.56 -7.83 -19.06
N LEU A 33 8.77 -7.31 -18.83
CA LEU A 33 9.33 -6.23 -19.63
C LEU A 33 9.61 -6.66 -21.08
N ILE A 34 10.20 -7.84 -21.27
CA ILE A 34 10.44 -8.40 -22.62
C ILE A 34 9.10 -8.62 -23.32
N ALA A 35 8.11 -9.21 -22.63
CA ALA A 35 6.77 -9.40 -23.19
C ALA A 35 6.11 -8.06 -23.58
N ALA A 36 6.23 -7.04 -22.74
CA ALA A 36 5.72 -5.69 -23.01
C ALA A 36 6.37 -5.08 -24.25
N TYR A 37 7.69 -5.19 -24.40
CA TYR A 37 8.40 -4.65 -25.56
C TYR A 37 8.14 -5.45 -26.84
N MET A 38 8.02 -6.76 -26.77
CA MET A 38 7.60 -7.57 -27.92
C MET A 38 6.18 -7.20 -28.37
N SER A 39 5.27 -7.00 -27.43
CA SER A 39 3.93 -6.49 -27.70
C SER A 39 3.98 -5.08 -28.30
N LEU A 40 4.80 -4.17 -27.76
CA LEU A 40 4.96 -2.81 -28.27
C LEU A 40 5.53 -2.80 -29.69
N CYS A 41 6.50 -3.65 -30.01
CA CYS A 41 7.04 -3.80 -31.36
C CYS A 41 5.97 -4.31 -32.34
N LEU A 42 5.15 -5.27 -31.92
CA LEU A 42 4.04 -5.78 -32.71
C LEU A 42 2.99 -4.68 -32.96
N THR A 43 2.62 -3.93 -31.93
CA THR A 43 1.67 -2.81 -32.03
C THR A 43 2.21 -1.70 -32.93
N ASN A 44 3.49 -1.34 -32.80
CA ASN A 44 4.16 -0.40 -33.70
C ASN A 44 4.18 -0.91 -35.15
N TYR A 45 4.49 -2.18 -35.38
CA TYR A 45 4.47 -2.77 -36.73
C TYR A 45 3.07 -2.72 -37.33
N TYR A 46 2.03 -3.01 -36.55
CA TYR A 46 0.64 -2.97 -37.01
C TYR A 46 0.21 -1.56 -37.42
N LEU A 47 0.56 -0.55 -36.62
CA LEU A 47 0.21 0.86 -36.82
C LEU A 47 1.17 1.63 -37.74
N SER A 48 2.30 1.02 -38.10
CA SER A 48 3.29 1.59 -39.04
C SER A 48 2.65 1.95 -40.39
N PRO A 49 3.19 2.92 -41.14
CA PRO A 49 2.73 3.24 -42.50
C PRO A 49 2.71 2.05 -43.47
N SER A 50 3.59 1.08 -43.26
CA SER A 50 3.65 -0.17 -44.02
C SER A 50 2.83 -1.31 -43.41
N GLY A 51 2.19 -1.06 -42.26
CA GLY A 51 1.49 -2.04 -41.45
C GLY A 51 0.06 -2.30 -41.92
N PRO A 52 -0.53 -3.45 -41.55
CA PRO A 52 -1.92 -3.79 -41.90
C PRO A 52 -2.95 -2.80 -41.34
N GLY A 53 -2.65 -2.17 -40.20
CA GLY A 53 -3.53 -1.21 -39.52
C GLY A 53 -3.54 0.19 -40.15
N PHE A 54 -2.61 0.49 -41.06
CA PHE A 54 -2.48 1.83 -41.64
C PHE A 54 -3.77 2.33 -42.31
N ARG A 55 -4.56 1.41 -42.89
CA ARG A 55 -5.84 1.72 -43.56
C ARG A 55 -6.91 2.27 -42.62
N HIS A 56 -6.72 2.11 -41.30
CA HIS A 56 -7.65 2.53 -40.26
C HIS A 56 -7.16 3.78 -39.52
N ARG A 57 -6.19 4.51 -40.07
CA ARG A 57 -5.69 5.77 -39.51
C ARG A 57 -6.60 6.94 -39.90
N SER A 58 -6.88 7.84 -38.95
CA SER A 58 -7.57 9.10 -39.27
C SER A 58 -6.64 10.00 -40.08
N ASN A 59 -7.17 10.58 -41.17
CA ASN A 59 -6.51 11.63 -41.94
C ASN A 59 -7.09 13.03 -41.61
N ASP A 60 -8.04 13.11 -40.68
CA ASP A 60 -8.79 14.31 -40.41
C ASP A 60 -8.13 15.17 -39.32
N SER A 61 -7.99 16.46 -39.61
CA SER A 61 -7.36 17.46 -38.74
C SER A 61 -8.15 17.77 -37.45
N GLY A 62 -9.39 17.29 -37.34
CA GLY A 62 -10.25 17.40 -36.16
C GLY A 62 -10.35 16.13 -35.31
N SER A 63 -9.44 15.18 -35.50
CA SER A 63 -9.51 13.88 -34.80
C SER A 63 -9.41 14.05 -33.28
N ILE A 64 -10.22 13.25 -32.57
CA ILE A 64 -10.20 13.19 -31.10
C ILE A 64 -9.04 12.34 -30.55
N CYS A 65 -8.25 11.71 -31.41
CA CYS A 65 -7.16 10.83 -31.02
C CYS A 65 -6.09 11.47 -30.10
N PRO A 66 -5.77 12.79 -30.18
CA PRO A 66 -4.81 13.41 -29.25
C PRO A 66 -5.33 13.43 -27.81
N LEU A 67 -6.64 13.39 -27.58
CA LEU A 67 -7.22 13.35 -26.24
C LEU A 67 -6.75 12.12 -25.45
N VAL A 68 -6.54 10.99 -26.13
CA VAL A 68 -6.02 9.76 -25.51
C VAL A 68 -4.63 10.02 -24.91
N ALA A 69 -3.73 10.62 -25.69
CA ALA A 69 -2.38 10.95 -25.25
C ALA A 69 -2.37 12.02 -24.13
N ILE A 70 -3.23 13.03 -24.25
CA ILE A 70 -3.42 14.06 -23.22
C ILE A 70 -3.89 13.42 -21.92
N LEU A 71 -4.89 12.54 -21.95
CA LEU A 71 -5.40 11.86 -20.75
C LEU A 71 -4.39 10.88 -20.14
N MET A 72 -3.45 10.34 -20.91
CA MET A 72 -2.30 9.60 -20.35
C MET A 72 -1.35 10.49 -19.53
N LEU A 73 -1.36 11.81 -19.75
CA LEU A 73 -0.57 12.80 -19.00
C LEU A 73 -1.33 13.42 -17.81
N LEU A 74 -2.66 13.37 -17.79
CA LEU A 74 -3.46 13.96 -16.70
C LEU A 74 -3.63 13.00 -15.51
N ALA A 75 -3.73 13.58 -14.31
CA ALA A 75 -4.06 12.88 -13.06
C ALA A 75 -3.12 11.69 -12.70
N PRO A 76 -1.78 11.87 -12.73
CA PRO A 76 -0.85 10.83 -12.29
C PRO A 76 -1.05 10.42 -10.82
N ASP A 77 -1.57 11.34 -10.00
CA ASP A 77 -1.80 11.13 -8.56
C ASP A 77 -2.78 9.97 -8.30
N ILE A 78 -3.80 9.79 -9.16
CA ILE A 78 -4.75 8.68 -9.05
C ILE A 78 -4.02 7.34 -9.17
N ILE A 79 -3.12 7.22 -10.16
CA ILE A 79 -2.33 6.01 -10.38
C ILE A 79 -1.36 5.80 -9.22
N GLN A 80 -0.73 6.87 -8.75
CA GLN A 80 0.20 6.81 -7.63
C GLN A 80 -0.50 6.32 -6.35
N GLU A 81 -1.66 6.88 -6.00
CA GLU A 81 -2.44 6.46 -4.85
C GLU A 81 -2.97 5.03 -4.98
N ALA A 82 -3.37 4.64 -6.19
CA ALA A 82 -3.83 3.28 -6.48
C ALA A 82 -2.70 2.26 -6.33
N PHE A 83 -1.50 2.53 -6.88
CA PHE A 83 -0.32 1.68 -6.68
C PHE A 83 0.10 1.56 -5.23
N ALA A 84 -0.08 2.65 -4.49
CA ALA A 84 0.22 2.70 -3.08
C ALA A 84 -0.81 1.91 -2.25
N ALA A 85 -2.03 1.73 -2.77
CA ALA A 85 -3.08 0.95 -2.13
C ALA A 85 -2.85 -0.55 -2.31
N THR A 86 -2.24 -0.96 -3.43
CA THR A 86 -2.08 -2.38 -3.75
C THR A 86 -0.97 -3.04 -2.94
N THR A 87 -1.19 -4.29 -2.54
CA THR A 87 -0.25 -5.02 -1.68
C THR A 87 0.86 -5.72 -2.46
N ALA A 88 1.88 -6.23 -1.74
CA ALA A 88 3.09 -6.80 -2.35
C ALA A 88 2.87 -8.19 -2.97
N SER A 89 1.74 -8.86 -2.69
CA SER A 89 1.47 -10.19 -3.26
C SER A 89 0.94 -10.04 -4.69
N VAL A 90 1.86 -9.88 -5.63
CA VAL A 90 1.62 -10.10 -7.05
C VAL A 90 1.12 -11.54 -7.23
N PRO A 91 0.00 -11.78 -7.94
CA PRO A 91 -0.58 -10.96 -9.01
C PRO A 91 -1.96 -10.34 -8.73
N ASP A 92 -2.52 -10.48 -7.53
CA ASP A 92 -3.96 -10.27 -7.32
C ASP A 92 -4.42 -8.80 -7.39
N GLU A 93 -3.51 -7.81 -7.29
CA GLU A 93 -3.89 -6.40 -7.16
C GLU A 93 -2.99 -5.43 -7.96
N SER A 94 -2.91 -5.56 -9.29
CA SER A 94 -2.31 -4.52 -10.13
C SER A 94 -3.35 -3.43 -10.47
N PRO A 95 -3.02 -2.13 -10.48
CA PRO A 95 -3.94 -1.08 -10.93
C PRO A 95 -4.30 -1.26 -12.41
N CYS A 96 -5.48 -0.80 -12.81
CA CYS A 96 -5.99 -0.97 -14.17
C CYS A 96 -5.43 0.09 -15.13
N PHE A 97 -5.48 -0.20 -16.44
CA PHE A 97 -5.09 0.79 -17.46
C PHE A 97 -6.11 1.94 -17.50
N GLY A 98 -5.65 3.18 -17.33
CA GLY A 98 -6.51 4.37 -17.19
C GLY A 98 -5.79 5.67 -17.54
N PHE A 99 -6.26 6.79 -17.01
CA PHE A 99 -5.62 8.10 -17.16
C PHE A 99 -4.32 8.19 -16.33
N GLY A 100 -3.37 9.02 -16.75
CA GLY A 100 -2.20 9.39 -15.95
C GLY A 100 -0.99 8.46 -15.99
N TRP A 101 -1.06 7.31 -16.65
CA TRP A 101 0.05 6.34 -16.67
C TRP A 101 1.38 6.88 -17.23
N LEU A 102 1.35 7.76 -18.24
CA LEU A 102 2.57 8.35 -18.80
C LEU A 102 3.17 9.38 -17.83
N ALA A 103 2.35 10.29 -17.30
CA ALA A 103 2.83 11.27 -16.34
C ALA A 103 3.33 10.61 -15.04
N PHE A 104 2.66 9.56 -14.59
CA PHE A 104 3.06 8.78 -13.42
C PHE A 104 4.45 8.15 -13.61
N THR A 105 4.66 7.44 -14.73
CA THR A 105 5.94 6.74 -14.97
C THR A 105 7.10 7.70 -15.17
N VAL A 106 6.89 8.81 -15.89
CA VAL A 106 7.88 9.89 -16.01
C VAL A 106 8.15 10.56 -14.66
N GLY A 107 7.11 10.79 -13.84
CA GLY A 107 7.23 11.38 -12.51
C GLY A 107 8.08 10.55 -11.55
N LEU A 108 8.11 9.22 -11.73
CA LEU A 108 8.97 8.32 -10.94
C LEU A 108 10.45 8.37 -11.32
N LEU A 109 10.83 8.89 -12.49
CA LEU A 109 12.24 8.96 -12.89
C LEU A 109 13.06 9.83 -11.94
N VAL A 110 12.55 10.99 -11.53
CA VAL A 110 13.26 11.91 -10.61
C VAL A 110 13.57 11.26 -9.26
N PRO A 111 12.60 10.71 -8.50
CA PRO A 111 12.90 10.09 -7.21
C PRO A 111 13.76 8.83 -7.35
N VAL A 112 13.63 8.06 -8.44
CA VAL A 112 14.50 6.91 -8.74
C VAL A 112 15.94 7.35 -9.00
N MET A 113 16.15 8.39 -9.83
CA MET A 113 17.48 8.93 -10.13
C MET A 113 18.15 9.56 -8.90
N ARG A 114 17.36 10.18 -8.01
CA ARG A 114 17.85 10.75 -6.76
C ARG A 114 18.20 9.67 -5.71
N GLY A 115 17.82 8.42 -5.94
CA GLY A 115 17.98 7.35 -4.95
C GLY A 115 17.09 7.57 -3.72
N SER A 116 15.89 8.13 -3.90
CA SER A 116 15.00 8.46 -2.78
C SER A 116 14.51 7.18 -2.09
N GLU A 117 14.50 7.20 -0.75
CA GLU A 117 14.11 6.05 0.09
C GLU A 117 12.61 5.67 -0.04
N SER A 118 11.79 6.50 -0.68
CA SER A 118 10.36 6.24 -0.89
C SER A 118 9.91 6.74 -2.26
N LEU A 119 9.28 5.85 -3.05
CA LEU A 119 8.62 6.17 -4.32
C LEU A 119 7.12 6.44 -4.13
N LEU A 120 6.59 6.07 -2.97
CA LEU A 120 5.22 6.31 -2.59
C LEU A 120 5.06 7.80 -2.23
N PRO A 121 3.86 8.38 -2.45
CA PRO A 121 3.61 9.74 -2.03
C PRO A 121 3.80 9.80 -0.51
N LYS A 122 4.40 10.88 -0.03
CA LYS A 122 4.30 11.19 1.40
C LYS A 122 2.82 11.48 1.65
N GLU A 123 2.21 10.81 2.63
CA GLU A 123 0.87 11.21 3.06
C GLU A 123 0.92 12.71 3.33
N GLY A 124 -0.05 13.42 2.77
CA GLY A 124 -0.28 14.83 3.07
C GLY A 124 -0.48 15.02 4.58
N GLU A 125 -0.44 16.27 5.02
CA GLU A 125 -0.42 16.70 6.43
C GLU A 125 -1.60 16.22 7.31
N GLU A 126 -2.54 15.42 6.79
CA GLU A 126 -3.81 15.04 7.41
C GLU A 126 -3.80 13.69 8.15
N GLU A 127 -2.81 12.81 7.95
CA GLU A 127 -2.78 11.46 8.55
C GLU A 127 -1.45 11.12 9.25
N GLU A 128 -0.92 12.02 10.10
CA GLU A 128 0.19 11.64 10.98
C GLU A 128 -0.26 10.55 11.97
N VAL A 129 0.17 9.31 11.72
CA VAL A 129 -0.08 8.18 12.62
C VAL A 129 1.01 8.07 13.66
N LYS A 130 0.59 7.92 14.91
CA LYS A 130 1.47 7.60 16.02
C LYS A 130 1.48 6.09 16.21
N VAL A 131 2.65 5.48 16.00
CA VAL A 131 2.88 4.06 16.28
C VAL A 131 3.61 3.95 17.61
N ILE A 132 3.01 3.27 18.58
CA ILE A 132 3.58 3.12 19.93
C ILE A 132 3.88 1.65 20.18
N SER A 133 5.10 1.37 20.64
CA SER A 133 5.44 0.05 21.17
C SER A 133 4.87 -0.10 22.57
N MET A 134 4.12 -1.17 22.82
CA MET A 134 3.59 -1.52 24.14
C MET A 134 4.58 -2.33 24.98
N ASP A 135 5.89 -2.22 24.70
CA ASP A 135 6.91 -2.93 25.46
C ASP A 135 7.22 -2.12 26.73
N VAL A 136 6.61 -2.53 27.84
CA VAL A 136 6.74 -1.90 29.17
C VAL A 136 8.21 -1.84 29.62
N LYS A 137 9.06 -2.79 29.19
CA LYS A 137 10.46 -2.89 29.63
C LYS A 137 11.41 -1.95 28.90
N LYS A 138 11.10 -1.54 27.66
CA LYS A 138 12.00 -0.71 26.82
C LYS A 138 11.71 0.79 26.89
N GLY A 139 10.68 1.20 27.63
CA GLY A 139 10.15 2.56 27.59
C GLY A 139 9.37 2.79 26.28
N SER A 140 8.15 3.30 26.41
CA SER A 140 7.26 3.53 25.28
C SER A 140 7.66 4.77 24.48
N LEU A 141 8.64 4.61 23.58
CA LEU A 141 8.96 5.67 22.63
C LEU A 141 7.90 5.66 21.51
N GLY A 142 6.92 6.55 21.60
CA GLY A 142 5.98 6.82 20.52
C GLY A 142 6.74 7.34 19.31
N ARG A 143 6.70 6.63 18.19
CA ARG A 143 7.33 7.07 16.94
C ARG A 143 6.25 7.61 16.03
N ARG A 144 6.35 8.91 15.69
CA ARG A 144 5.53 9.50 14.63
C ARG A 144 5.94 8.86 13.30
N ASN A 145 4.95 8.40 12.53
CA ASN A 145 5.17 7.77 11.25
C ASN A 145 4.23 8.40 10.22
N SER A 146 4.78 9.22 9.32
CA SER A 146 4.05 9.86 8.22
C SER A 146 4.06 8.97 6.96
N ARG A 147 4.00 7.65 7.15
CA ARG A 147 4.14 6.68 6.06
C ARG A 147 2.78 6.15 5.66
N LEU A 148 2.67 5.92 4.36
CA LEU A 148 1.41 5.72 3.67
C LEU A 148 0.61 4.45 4.02
N ARG A 149 1.25 3.49 4.71
CA ARG A 149 0.58 2.25 5.09
C ARG A 149 -0.03 2.31 6.50
N PRO A 150 0.67 2.76 7.55
CA PRO A 150 0.04 3.01 8.85
C PRO A 150 -1.15 3.96 8.81
N GLY A 151 -1.08 5.07 8.03
CA GLY A 151 -2.20 6.00 7.82
C GLY A 151 -3.43 5.30 7.25
N ARG A 152 -3.25 4.62 6.12
CA ARG A 152 -4.33 3.84 5.49
C ARG A 152 -4.85 2.70 6.35
N LEU A 153 -3.99 1.94 7.02
CA LEU A 153 -4.44 0.88 7.93
C LEU A 153 -5.31 1.48 9.05
N LEU A 154 -4.88 2.60 9.63
CA LEU A 154 -5.66 3.29 10.65
C LEU A 154 -7.01 3.78 10.09
N ARG A 155 -7.02 4.40 8.92
CA ARG A 155 -8.23 4.86 8.23
C ARG A 155 -9.20 3.71 7.93
N ASP A 156 -8.68 2.59 7.46
CA ASP A 156 -9.45 1.38 7.14
C ASP A 156 -10.07 0.78 8.41
N LEU A 157 -9.31 0.70 9.51
CA LEU A 157 -9.79 0.26 10.82
C LEU A 157 -10.83 1.23 11.39
N GLU A 158 -10.61 2.55 11.32
CA GLU A 158 -11.59 3.57 11.73
C GLU A 158 -12.90 3.42 10.95
N SER A 159 -12.82 3.26 9.62
CA SER A 159 -14.02 3.09 8.77
C SER A 159 -14.80 1.81 9.10
N SER A 160 -14.09 0.74 9.46
CA SER A 160 -14.69 -0.53 9.88
C SER A 160 -15.38 -0.39 11.23
N CYS A 161 -14.69 0.26 12.19
CA CYS A 161 -15.20 0.54 13.53
C CYS A 161 -16.47 1.41 13.51
N VAL A 162 -16.49 2.47 12.69
CA VAL A 162 -17.66 3.36 12.51
C VAL A 162 -18.85 2.58 11.92
N ARG A 163 -18.60 1.62 11.02
CA ARG A 163 -19.67 0.80 10.43
C ARG A 163 -20.33 -0.13 11.44
N GLU A 164 -19.56 -0.63 12.42
CA GLU A 164 -20.06 -1.56 13.44
C GLU A 164 -20.67 -0.86 14.66
N THR A 165 -20.05 0.22 15.12
CA THR A 165 -20.45 0.91 16.36
C THR A 165 -21.38 2.10 16.12
N GLY A 166 -21.49 2.56 14.86
CA GLY A 166 -22.14 3.83 14.51
C GLY A 166 -21.23 5.03 14.78
N ASP A 167 -21.68 6.23 14.38
CA ASP A 167 -20.96 7.50 14.61
C ASP A 167 -21.12 7.94 16.08
N ASN A 168 -20.53 7.16 16.99
CA ASN A 168 -20.58 7.42 18.41
C ASN A 168 -19.30 8.16 18.83
N LYS A 169 -19.46 9.30 19.52
CA LYS A 169 -18.33 10.19 19.87
C LYS A 169 -17.43 9.67 20.99
N ASP A 170 -17.77 8.51 21.57
CA ASP A 170 -17.04 7.91 22.66
C ASP A 170 -15.69 7.38 22.20
N THR A 171 -14.71 7.32 23.11
CA THR A 171 -13.41 6.73 22.80
C THR A 171 -13.54 5.22 22.71
N ILE A 172 -13.17 4.67 21.55
CA ILE A 172 -13.19 3.24 21.28
C ILE A 172 -11.74 2.73 21.29
N VAL A 173 -11.48 1.74 22.13
CA VAL A 173 -10.22 0.99 22.12
C VAL A 173 -10.51 -0.41 21.62
N GLU A 174 -9.95 -0.75 20.47
CA GLU A 174 -10.12 -2.06 19.87
C GLU A 174 -8.83 -2.87 19.96
N ILE A 175 -8.94 -4.09 20.48
CA ILE A 175 -7.86 -5.05 20.61
C ILE A 175 -7.97 -6.03 19.45
N LEU A 176 -6.99 -5.93 18.55
CA LEU A 176 -6.87 -6.73 17.34
C LEU A 176 -5.77 -7.78 17.54
N GLU A 177 -6.05 -9.03 17.20
CA GLU A 177 -5.07 -10.12 17.21
C GLU A 177 -4.70 -10.53 15.78
N SER A 178 -3.40 -10.72 15.52
CA SER A 178 -2.92 -11.13 14.20
C SER A 178 -3.12 -12.65 14.00
N VAL A 179 -4.17 -13.06 13.30
CA VAL A 179 -4.47 -14.48 13.11
C VAL A 179 -3.75 -15.03 11.88
N SER A 180 -3.42 -16.32 11.86
CA SER A 180 -2.77 -16.98 10.72
C SER A 180 -3.75 -17.56 9.68
N GLN A 181 -5.04 -17.58 9.98
CA GLN A 181 -6.12 -18.04 9.08
C GLN A 181 -7.43 -17.31 9.43
N PRO A 182 -8.20 -16.83 8.44
CA PRO A 182 -9.39 -16.05 8.69
C PRO A 182 -10.58 -16.95 9.05
N SER A 183 -11.47 -16.47 9.93
CA SER A 183 -12.75 -17.11 10.21
C SER A 183 -13.66 -17.08 8.95
N THR A 184 -14.35 -18.19 8.69
CA THR A 184 -14.97 -18.50 7.38
C THR A 184 -16.26 -17.75 7.06
N THR A 185 -16.69 -16.84 7.94
CA THR A 185 -18.09 -16.39 7.98
C THR A 185 -18.40 -15.23 7.02
N HIS A 186 -17.40 -14.54 6.47
CA HIS A 186 -17.59 -13.35 5.65
C HIS A 186 -16.92 -13.51 4.27
N ARG A 187 -17.47 -14.39 3.42
CA ARG A 187 -16.77 -14.84 2.18
C ARG A 187 -17.32 -14.28 0.85
N SER A 188 -18.61 -13.93 0.72
CA SER A 188 -19.22 -13.72 -0.62
C SER A 188 -19.13 -12.30 -1.20
N LEU A 189 -19.29 -11.24 -0.39
CA LEU A 189 -19.11 -9.85 -0.84
C LEU A 189 -17.63 -9.49 -1.05
N TRP A 190 -16.74 -10.29 -0.44
CA TRP A 190 -15.31 -10.06 -0.29
C TRP A 190 -14.50 -10.65 -1.44
N THR A 191 -14.91 -11.81 -1.94
CA THR A 191 -14.40 -12.35 -3.20
C THR A 191 -14.72 -11.43 -4.37
N LEU A 192 -15.88 -10.75 -4.34
CA LEU A 192 -16.26 -9.78 -5.37
C LEU A 192 -15.33 -8.55 -5.36
N ARG A 193 -14.98 -8.05 -4.16
CA ARG A 193 -14.10 -6.89 -3.98
C ARG A 193 -12.62 -7.24 -4.26
N LYS A 194 -12.17 -8.42 -3.83
CA LYS A 194 -10.86 -8.98 -4.17
C LYS A 194 -10.68 -9.12 -5.68
N ASN A 195 -11.74 -9.50 -6.40
CA ASN A 195 -11.68 -9.71 -7.84
C ASN A 195 -12.02 -8.45 -8.67
N HIS A 196 -12.16 -7.27 -8.06
CA HIS A 196 -12.58 -6.05 -8.77
C HIS A 196 -11.63 -5.68 -9.91
N ASN A 197 -10.32 -5.81 -9.70
CA ASN A 197 -9.31 -5.47 -10.72
C ASN A 197 -9.37 -6.46 -11.87
N ILE A 198 -9.44 -7.76 -11.58
CA ILE A 198 -9.58 -8.82 -12.59
C ILE A 198 -10.86 -8.61 -13.39
N ALA A 199 -11.99 -8.33 -12.72
CA ALA A 199 -13.26 -8.04 -13.38
C ALA A 199 -13.16 -6.82 -14.30
N THR A 200 -12.48 -5.76 -13.86
CA THR A 200 -12.25 -4.56 -14.68
C THR A 200 -11.38 -4.86 -15.89
N VAL A 201 -10.29 -5.62 -15.73
CA VAL A 201 -9.41 -6.01 -16.85
C VAL A 201 -10.16 -6.88 -17.87
N VAL A 202 -10.94 -7.86 -17.40
CA VAL A 202 -11.79 -8.68 -18.27
C VAL A 202 -12.79 -7.80 -19.01
N PHE A 203 -13.43 -6.85 -18.31
CA PHE A 203 -14.35 -5.91 -18.93
C PHE A 203 -13.67 -5.02 -19.98
N GLN A 204 -12.46 -4.52 -19.71
CA GLN A 204 -11.67 -3.75 -20.68
C GLN A 204 -11.36 -4.57 -21.94
N PHE A 205 -11.01 -5.85 -21.78
CA PHE A 205 -10.81 -6.76 -22.92
C PHE A 205 -12.10 -7.06 -23.68
N CYS A 206 -13.24 -7.23 -22.99
CA CYS A 206 -14.55 -7.38 -23.64
C CYS A 206 -14.88 -6.14 -24.48
N LEU A 207 -14.63 -4.94 -23.94
CA LEU A 207 -14.84 -3.69 -24.67
C LEU A 207 -13.91 -3.58 -25.88
N ALA A 208 -12.62 -3.89 -25.72
CA ALA A 208 -11.66 -3.93 -26.82
C ALA A 208 -12.06 -4.95 -27.90
N GLY A 209 -12.55 -6.13 -27.50
CA GLY A 209 -13.05 -7.17 -28.40
C GLY A 209 -14.30 -6.73 -29.16
N LEU A 210 -15.21 -5.99 -28.52
CA LEU A 210 -16.38 -5.40 -29.17
C LEU A 210 -15.97 -4.40 -30.25
N PHE A 211 -15.02 -3.51 -29.96
CA PHE A 211 -14.50 -2.56 -30.96
C PHE A 211 -13.82 -3.28 -32.12
N TRP A 212 -13.04 -4.33 -31.85
CA TRP A 212 -12.46 -5.17 -32.91
C TRP A 212 -13.54 -5.85 -33.76
N TYR A 213 -14.59 -6.38 -33.15
CA TYR A 213 -15.68 -7.03 -33.89
C TYR A 213 -16.43 -6.05 -34.80
N CYS A 214 -16.77 -4.86 -34.29
CA CYS A 214 -17.53 -3.84 -35.01
C CYS A 214 -16.73 -3.15 -36.12
N TYR A 215 -15.49 -2.75 -35.84
CA TYR A 215 -14.68 -1.93 -36.75
C TYR A 215 -13.61 -2.71 -37.52
N ARG A 216 -13.41 -3.99 -37.19
CA ARG A 216 -12.39 -4.86 -37.78
C ARG A 216 -10.96 -4.32 -37.65
N ASP A 217 -10.74 -3.46 -36.67
CA ASP A 217 -9.46 -2.84 -36.35
C ASP A 217 -8.87 -3.48 -35.08
N LEU A 218 -7.62 -3.95 -35.16
CA LEU A 218 -6.89 -4.55 -34.04
C LEU A 218 -6.13 -3.51 -33.20
N SER A 219 -6.16 -2.24 -33.57
CA SER A 219 -5.42 -1.18 -32.87
C SER A 219 -5.76 -1.11 -31.38
N VAL A 220 -7.07 -1.10 -31.05
CA VAL A 220 -7.55 -1.02 -29.66
C VAL A 220 -7.11 -2.21 -28.80
N PRO A 221 -7.37 -3.49 -29.17
CA PRO A 221 -6.94 -4.62 -28.36
C PRO A 221 -5.41 -4.75 -28.28
N LEU A 222 -4.67 -4.41 -29.33
CA LEU A 222 -3.20 -4.42 -29.30
C LEU A 222 -2.65 -3.38 -28.32
N LEU A 223 -3.14 -2.14 -28.39
CA LEU A 223 -2.77 -1.08 -27.45
C LEU A 223 -3.12 -1.45 -26.01
N LEU A 224 -4.33 -1.94 -25.74
CA LEU A 224 -4.71 -2.38 -24.40
C LEU A 224 -3.79 -3.50 -23.88
N SER A 225 -3.48 -4.48 -24.73
CA SER A 225 -2.58 -5.59 -24.36
C SER A 225 -1.17 -5.08 -24.03
N THR A 226 -0.62 -4.18 -24.85
CA THR A 226 0.68 -3.56 -24.59
C THR A 226 0.67 -2.77 -23.29
N SER A 227 -0.40 -2.00 -23.02
CA SER A 227 -0.53 -1.26 -21.76
C SER A 227 -0.54 -2.16 -20.55
N ILE A 228 -1.34 -3.23 -20.56
CA ILE A 228 -1.44 -4.16 -19.42
C ILE A 228 -0.09 -4.82 -19.14
N LEU A 229 0.66 -5.18 -20.19
CA LEU A 229 2.01 -5.73 -20.01
C LEU A 229 3.00 -4.71 -19.45
N LEU A 230 2.92 -3.43 -19.88
CA LEU A 230 3.73 -2.34 -19.30
C LEU A 230 3.38 -2.08 -17.83
N ILE A 231 2.09 -2.15 -17.49
CA ILE A 231 1.58 -2.04 -16.11
C ILE A 231 2.13 -3.19 -15.26
N GLU A 232 2.05 -4.42 -15.75
CA GLU A 232 2.55 -5.59 -15.05
C GLU A 232 4.07 -5.55 -14.88
N ALA A 233 4.81 -5.09 -15.90
CA ALA A 233 6.24 -4.81 -15.80
C ALA A 233 6.54 -3.75 -14.73
N THR A 234 5.69 -2.73 -14.61
CA THR A 234 5.79 -1.71 -13.57
C THR A 234 5.51 -2.29 -12.19
N ALA A 235 4.45 -3.07 -12.03
CA ALA A 235 4.06 -3.69 -10.76
C ALA A 235 5.06 -4.74 -10.27
N SER A 236 5.71 -5.44 -11.19
CA SER A 236 6.71 -6.47 -10.91
C SER A 236 8.06 -5.92 -10.43
N LEU A 237 8.27 -4.59 -10.41
CA LEU A 237 9.56 -4.02 -10.02
C LEU A 237 9.93 -4.37 -8.57
N PRO A 238 11.21 -4.72 -8.31
CA PRO A 238 11.64 -5.18 -7.00
C PRO A 238 11.65 -4.02 -5.98
N ILE A 239 11.69 -2.77 -6.46
CA ILE A 239 11.58 -1.60 -5.59
C ILE A 239 10.20 -1.53 -4.92
N TRP A 240 9.14 -2.01 -5.59
CA TRP A 240 7.81 -2.07 -4.99
C TRP A 240 7.71 -3.14 -3.93
N SER A 241 8.27 -4.33 -4.16
CA SER A 241 8.29 -5.39 -3.14
C SER A 241 9.19 -5.04 -1.96
N ALA A 242 10.25 -4.25 -2.17
CA ALA A 242 11.08 -3.73 -1.09
C ALA A 242 10.35 -2.66 -0.24
N GLN A 243 9.53 -1.82 -0.87
CA GLN A 243 8.77 -0.76 -0.18
C GLN A 243 7.45 -1.25 0.43
N LYS A 244 6.90 -2.34 -0.10
CA LYS A 244 5.68 -2.97 0.39
C LYS A 244 6.09 -4.15 1.28
N PRO A 245 6.13 -4.01 2.62
CA PRO A 245 6.46 -5.13 3.49
C PRO A 245 5.53 -6.30 3.18
N SER A 246 6.12 -7.43 2.84
CA SER A 246 5.50 -8.75 3.01
C SER A 246 5.67 -9.13 4.47
N SER A 247 4.71 -9.87 5.02
CA SER A 247 4.77 -10.46 6.35
C SER A 247 5.95 -11.46 6.44
N HIS A 248 7.18 -10.97 6.49
CA HIS A 248 8.35 -11.81 6.67
C HIS A 248 8.42 -12.23 8.14
N ALA A 249 8.16 -13.51 8.38
CA ALA A 249 8.52 -14.20 9.60
C ALA A 249 10.05 -14.26 9.70
N GLY A 250 10.66 -13.36 10.46
CA GLY A 250 12.13 -13.31 10.50
C GLY A 250 12.79 -12.41 11.54
N GLY A 251 12.04 -11.88 12.52
CA GLY A 251 12.60 -11.08 13.60
C GLY A 251 11.94 -11.39 14.93
N CYS A 252 12.65 -12.04 15.85
CA CYS A 252 12.21 -12.42 17.20
C CYS A 252 11.97 -11.22 18.14
N GLN A 253 11.07 -10.29 17.82
CA GLN A 253 10.61 -9.26 18.78
C GLN A 253 9.08 -9.10 18.75
N GLY A 254 8.39 -10.13 19.24
CA GLY A 254 6.96 -10.15 19.51
C GLY A 254 6.58 -9.18 20.64
N GLY A 255 6.29 -7.94 20.28
CA GLY A 255 5.65 -6.95 21.15
C GLY A 255 4.33 -6.49 20.55
N ALA A 256 3.37 -6.10 21.38
CA ALA A 256 2.15 -5.45 20.90
C ALA A 256 2.41 -3.97 20.56
N TYR A 257 1.57 -3.39 19.70
CA TYR A 257 1.67 -1.99 19.27
C TYR A 257 0.32 -1.30 19.32
N ALA A 258 0.31 0.00 19.63
CA ALA A 258 -0.85 0.84 19.39
C ALA A 258 -0.71 1.71 18.15
N LEU A 259 -1.83 1.89 17.45
CA LEU A 259 -2.03 2.84 16.37
C LEU A 259 -3.09 3.86 16.79
N MET A 260 -2.78 5.15 16.63
CA MET A 260 -3.73 6.24 16.80
C MET A 260 -3.30 7.47 15.99
N ARG A 261 -4.23 8.40 15.74
CA ARG A 261 -3.92 9.69 15.10
C ARG A 261 -3.11 10.58 16.06
N ASP A 262 -2.07 11.23 15.56
CA ASP A 262 -1.17 12.03 16.41
C ASP A 262 -1.72 13.43 16.73
N LYS A 263 -2.51 14.02 15.83
CA LYS A 263 -3.03 15.40 15.99
C LYS A 263 -4.36 15.50 16.79
N GLN A 264 -5.00 14.38 17.13
CA GLN A 264 -6.26 14.39 17.88
C GLN A 264 -5.99 14.19 19.38
N THR A 265 -6.32 15.17 20.19
CA THR A 265 -6.26 15.09 21.66
C THR A 265 -7.60 15.54 22.23
N PRO A 266 -8.41 14.64 22.82
CA PRO A 266 -8.23 13.19 22.95
C PRO A 266 -8.37 12.39 21.64
N PRO A 267 -7.66 11.24 21.48
CA PRO A 267 -7.89 10.33 20.37
C PRO A 267 -9.26 9.63 20.51
N HIS A 268 -10.01 9.54 19.41
CA HIS A 268 -11.32 8.86 19.37
C HIS A 268 -11.20 7.35 19.17
N HIS A 269 -10.24 6.91 18.34
CA HIS A 269 -10.00 5.50 18.07
C HIS A 269 -8.56 5.13 18.42
N ILE A 270 -8.39 4.08 19.21
CA ILE A 270 -7.08 3.50 19.54
C ILE A 270 -7.13 2.01 19.20
N PHE A 271 -6.24 1.57 18.33
CA PHE A 271 -6.15 0.15 17.96
C PHE A 271 -4.91 -0.46 18.58
N ILE A 272 -5.07 -1.51 19.38
CA ILE A 272 -3.98 -2.28 19.98
C ILE A 272 -3.85 -3.57 19.19
N ILE A 273 -2.75 -3.72 18.45
CA ILE A 273 -2.45 -4.92 17.67
C ILE A 273 -1.53 -5.84 18.49
N GLN A 274 -2.02 -7.04 18.78
CA GLN A 274 -1.29 -8.10 19.47
C GLN A 274 -0.89 -9.22 18.51
N PRO A 275 0.35 -9.74 18.59
CA PRO A 275 0.74 -10.90 17.82
C PRO A 275 0.14 -12.18 18.44
N ALA A 276 -0.60 -12.98 17.66
CA ALA A 276 -1.15 -14.26 18.13
C ALA A 276 -0.07 -15.29 18.50
N LYS A 277 1.13 -15.17 17.90
CA LYS A 277 2.32 -15.96 18.20
C LYS A 277 3.55 -15.07 18.17
N PRO A 278 4.57 -15.30 19.03
CA PRO A 278 5.79 -14.50 19.09
C PRO A 278 6.58 -14.46 17.76
N ASP A 279 6.29 -15.38 16.83
CA ASP A 279 6.97 -15.52 15.54
C ASP A 279 6.17 -14.98 14.33
N ILE A 280 4.93 -14.50 14.53
CA ILE A 280 4.03 -14.11 13.42
C ILE A 280 3.85 -12.59 13.36
N SER A 281 4.48 -12.01 12.34
CA SER A 281 4.27 -10.64 11.81
C SER A 281 4.64 -9.46 12.74
N ASN A 282 5.77 -8.82 12.44
CA ASN A 282 6.17 -7.58 13.10
C ASN A 282 5.56 -6.37 12.37
N VAL A 283 4.44 -5.85 12.86
CA VAL A 283 3.91 -4.53 12.47
C VAL A 283 4.97 -3.43 12.71
N ARG A 284 5.85 -3.62 13.71
CA ARG A 284 7.00 -2.74 13.95
C ARG A 284 7.99 -2.72 12.81
N ASP A 285 8.29 -3.87 12.18
CA ASP A 285 9.20 -3.88 11.05
C ASP A 285 8.56 -3.19 9.85
N THR A 286 7.23 -3.28 9.69
CA THR A 286 6.47 -2.51 8.70
C THR A 286 6.54 -0.99 8.98
N ALA A 287 6.42 -0.59 10.24
CA ALA A 287 6.53 0.80 10.66
C ALA A 287 7.99 1.32 10.66
N ALA A 288 8.96 0.44 10.87
CA ALA A 288 10.37 0.74 11.01
C ALA A 288 11.20 0.50 9.74
N LEU A 289 10.61 -0.07 8.67
CA LEU A 289 11.30 -0.49 7.44
C LEU A 289 12.03 0.67 6.76
N ARG A 290 13.23 1.01 7.22
CA ARG A 290 14.22 1.64 6.35
C ARG A 290 14.58 0.55 5.36
N VAL A 291 14.12 0.66 4.11
CA VAL A 291 14.68 -0.17 3.05
C VAL A 291 16.16 0.21 3.01
N PRO A 292 17.09 -0.68 3.40
CA PRO A 292 18.51 -0.36 3.33
C PRO A 292 18.82 -0.01 1.88
N TYR A 293 19.49 1.11 1.67
CA TYR A 293 19.82 1.61 0.34
C TYR A 293 20.76 0.61 -0.37
N ASP A 294 20.18 -0.24 -1.21
CA ASP A 294 20.92 -1.22 -1.99
C ASP A 294 21.26 -0.61 -3.35
N HIS A 295 22.54 -0.29 -3.54
CA HIS A 295 23.07 0.29 -4.77
C HIS A 295 22.80 -0.59 -5.99
N GLN A 296 22.73 -1.92 -5.80
CA GLN A 296 22.54 -2.86 -6.89
C GLN A 296 21.08 -2.88 -7.39
N ILE A 297 20.11 -2.76 -6.47
CA ILE A 297 18.68 -2.65 -6.80
C ILE A 297 18.42 -1.33 -7.53
N HIS A 298 19.03 -0.23 -7.06
CA HIS A 298 18.90 1.07 -7.69
C HIS A 298 19.50 1.10 -9.11
N ALA A 299 20.68 0.52 -9.32
CA ALA A 299 21.34 0.50 -10.64
C ALA A 299 20.53 -0.22 -11.72
N VAL A 300 19.80 -1.30 -11.37
CA VAL A 300 18.93 -2.03 -12.31
C VAL A 300 17.56 -1.36 -12.46
N SER A 301 17.09 -0.64 -11.45
CA SER A 301 15.80 0.04 -11.49
C SER A 301 15.78 1.21 -12.49
N ILE A 302 16.86 2.01 -12.56
CA ILE A 302 16.95 3.20 -13.44
C ILE A 302 16.69 2.85 -14.92
N PRO A 303 17.46 1.94 -15.57
CA PRO A 303 17.21 1.61 -16.98
C PRO A 303 15.83 1.00 -17.18
N THR A 304 15.33 0.22 -16.22
CA THR A 304 13.98 -0.36 -16.29
C THR A 304 12.89 0.71 -16.28
N PHE A 305 12.99 1.73 -15.41
CA PHE A 305 12.05 2.85 -15.40
C PHE A 305 12.12 3.72 -16.66
N ILE A 306 13.33 3.93 -17.21
CA ILE A 306 13.50 4.62 -18.49
C ILE A 306 12.80 3.85 -19.61
N LEU A 307 12.97 2.53 -19.65
CA LEU A 307 12.30 1.66 -20.61
C LEU A 307 10.77 1.72 -20.46
N ILE A 308 10.25 1.52 -19.24
CA ILE A 308 8.80 1.61 -18.98
C ILE A 308 8.24 2.98 -19.41
N SER A 309 8.89 4.08 -19.03
CA SER A 309 8.46 5.43 -19.42
C SER A 309 8.51 5.63 -20.94
N GLY A 310 9.55 5.13 -21.60
CA GLY A 310 9.66 5.12 -23.06
C GLY A 310 8.57 4.29 -23.74
N GLY A 311 8.16 3.18 -23.12
CA GLY A 311 7.05 2.34 -23.59
C GLY A 311 5.72 3.07 -23.54
N PHE A 312 5.38 3.71 -22.41
CA PHE A 312 4.18 4.54 -22.31
C PHE A 312 4.22 5.77 -23.23
N LEU A 313 5.40 6.37 -23.43
CA LEU A 313 5.56 7.48 -24.36
C LEU A 313 5.33 7.03 -25.81
N SER A 314 5.92 5.91 -26.23
CA SER A 314 5.67 5.31 -27.55
C SER A 314 4.19 5.01 -27.73
N GLN A 315 3.53 4.48 -26.70
CA GLN A 315 2.11 4.23 -26.74
C GLN A 315 1.26 5.50 -26.89
N ALA A 316 1.57 6.56 -26.13
CA ALA A 316 0.89 7.84 -26.27
C ALA A 316 1.05 8.42 -27.69
N LEU A 317 2.25 8.31 -28.28
CA LEU A 317 2.51 8.72 -29.66
C LEU A 317 1.71 7.87 -30.66
N LEU A 318 1.62 6.56 -30.46
CA LEU A 318 0.79 5.69 -31.30
C LEU A 318 -0.69 6.03 -31.22
N CYS A 319 -1.19 6.42 -30.04
CA CYS A 319 -2.57 6.83 -29.86
C CYS A 319 -2.94 8.08 -30.69
N THR A 320 -1.98 8.96 -31.01
CA THR A 320 -2.19 10.12 -31.90
C THR A 320 -2.42 9.74 -33.37
N GLN A 321 -2.30 8.45 -33.69
CA GLN A 321 -2.43 7.92 -35.05
C GLN A 321 -3.70 7.09 -35.23
N LEU A 322 -4.57 7.03 -34.22
CA LEU A 322 -5.79 6.23 -34.26
C LEU A 322 -6.87 6.85 -35.15
N SER A 323 -7.77 6.02 -35.68
CA SER A 323 -9.07 6.50 -36.16
C SER A 323 -9.89 7.07 -35.02
N ASP A 324 -10.88 7.91 -35.33
CA ASP A 324 -11.81 8.42 -34.32
C ASP A 324 -12.58 7.30 -33.62
N ALA A 325 -13.00 6.27 -34.35
CA ALA A 325 -13.67 5.11 -33.77
C ALA A 325 -12.77 4.35 -32.77
N ALA A 326 -11.51 4.10 -33.13
CA ALA A 326 -10.56 3.45 -32.24
C ALA A 326 -10.19 4.34 -31.05
N ALA A 327 -10.11 5.66 -31.25
CA ALA A 327 -9.89 6.63 -30.19
C ALA A 327 -11.05 6.64 -29.18
N VAL A 328 -12.33 6.61 -29.63
CA VAL A 328 -13.49 6.45 -28.74
C VAL A 328 -13.37 5.17 -27.92
N GLY A 329 -12.97 4.06 -28.54
CA GLY A 329 -12.77 2.79 -27.84
C GLY A 329 -11.69 2.88 -26.76
N MET A 330 -10.54 3.48 -27.08
CA MET A 330 -9.47 3.71 -26.10
C MET A 330 -9.93 4.62 -24.96
N LEU A 331 -10.64 5.71 -25.26
CA LEU A 331 -11.18 6.62 -24.24
C LEU A 331 -12.14 5.91 -23.29
N ALA A 332 -13.05 5.09 -23.81
CA ALA A 332 -14.00 4.34 -23.00
C ALA A 332 -13.28 3.32 -22.09
N ILE A 333 -12.29 2.59 -22.62
CA ILE A 333 -11.46 1.65 -21.86
C ILE A 333 -10.71 2.37 -20.73
N MET A 334 -10.05 3.48 -21.05
CA MET A 334 -9.27 4.26 -20.07
C MET A 334 -10.16 4.88 -19.00
N PHE A 335 -11.36 5.34 -19.36
CA PHE A 335 -12.33 5.88 -18.40
C PHE A 335 -12.75 4.80 -17.39
N CYS A 336 -13.08 3.60 -17.85
CA CYS A 336 -13.44 2.48 -16.97
C CYS A 336 -12.31 2.11 -16.01
N GLY A 337 -11.07 2.03 -16.51
CA GLY A 337 -9.93 1.74 -15.65
C GLY A 337 -9.60 2.87 -14.68
N THR A 338 -9.86 4.13 -15.03
CA THR A 338 -9.72 5.26 -14.12
C THR A 338 -10.71 5.19 -12.97
N ILE A 339 -11.98 4.84 -13.23
CA ILE A 339 -12.97 4.62 -12.17
C ILE A 339 -12.52 3.52 -11.22
N SER A 340 -12.02 2.41 -11.76
CA SER A 340 -11.47 1.31 -10.95
C SER A 340 -10.28 1.77 -10.10
N ASN A 341 -9.34 2.54 -10.66
CA ASN A 341 -8.20 3.08 -9.92
C ASN A 341 -8.63 4.05 -8.82
N VAL A 342 -9.62 4.91 -9.07
CA VAL A 342 -10.20 5.79 -8.03
C VAL A 342 -10.85 4.94 -6.93
N ALA A 343 -11.61 3.90 -7.28
CA ALA A 343 -12.20 2.99 -6.31
C ALA A 343 -11.12 2.29 -5.46
N ILE A 344 -10.02 1.87 -6.08
CA ILE A 344 -8.86 1.26 -5.42
C ILE A 344 -8.21 2.24 -4.42
N ALA A 345 -8.05 3.50 -4.80
CA ALA A 345 -7.40 4.52 -3.97
C ALA A 345 -8.29 5.01 -2.81
N ALA A 346 -9.58 5.22 -3.08
CA ALA A 346 -10.50 5.88 -2.17
C ALA A 346 -11.23 4.93 -1.22
N LEU A 347 -11.58 3.72 -1.68
CA LEU A 347 -12.43 2.85 -0.88
C LEU A 347 -11.63 2.18 0.25
N PRO A 348 -12.17 2.13 1.47
CA PRO A 348 -11.50 1.46 2.58
C PRO A 348 -11.35 -0.04 2.30
N ARG A 349 -10.24 -0.63 2.74
CA ARG A 349 -9.94 -2.05 2.53
C ARG A 349 -10.02 -2.82 3.85
N GLU A 350 -10.27 -4.12 3.76
CA GLU A 350 -10.10 -4.96 4.94
C GLU A 350 -8.59 -5.12 5.25
N PRO A 351 -8.20 -5.14 6.53
CA PRO A 351 -6.81 -5.29 6.94
C PRO A 351 -6.15 -6.58 6.39
N THR A 352 -6.97 -7.61 6.13
CA THR A 352 -6.59 -8.89 5.49
C THR A 352 -5.90 -8.69 4.13
N VAL A 353 -6.33 -7.68 3.36
CA VAL A 353 -5.74 -7.32 2.06
C VAL A 353 -4.31 -6.80 2.24
N GLY A 354 -4.05 -6.10 3.35
CA GLY A 354 -2.76 -5.56 3.77
C GLY A 354 -1.65 -6.59 4.01
N GLY A 355 -1.97 -7.89 3.95
CA GLY A 355 -1.10 -9.00 4.36
C GLY A 355 -1.02 -9.17 5.88
N MET A 356 -1.96 -8.56 6.62
CA MET A 356 -2.10 -8.67 8.07
C MET A 356 -3.55 -9.08 8.36
N GLU A 357 -3.78 -10.38 8.55
CA GLU A 357 -5.10 -10.83 9.01
C GLU A 357 -5.24 -10.41 10.48
N LEU A 358 -6.13 -9.45 10.73
CA LEU A 358 -6.45 -8.94 12.06
C LEU A 358 -7.87 -9.36 12.41
N GLU A 359 -8.04 -10.01 13.55
CA GLU A 359 -9.36 -10.33 14.11
C GLU A 359 -9.61 -9.46 15.34
N SER A 360 -10.81 -8.89 15.44
CA SER A 360 -11.23 -8.13 16.61
C SER A 360 -11.53 -9.09 17.74
N VAL A 361 -10.64 -9.13 18.74
CA VAL A 361 -10.83 -9.95 19.94
C VAL A 361 -11.71 -9.21 20.94
N ASN A 362 -11.56 -7.89 20.98
CA ASN A 362 -12.27 -7.11 21.98
C ASN A 362 -12.45 -5.65 21.58
N VAL A 363 -13.64 -5.11 21.84
CA VAL A 363 -13.95 -3.70 21.67
C VAL A 363 -14.33 -3.11 23.03
N ILE A 364 -13.58 -2.11 23.47
CA ILE A 364 -13.77 -1.39 24.72
C ILE A 364 -14.33 -0.01 24.36
N VAL A 365 -15.55 0.28 24.78
CA VAL A 365 -16.20 1.59 24.58
C VAL A 365 -16.17 2.36 25.89
N GLY A 366 -15.40 3.45 25.93
CA GLY A 366 -15.21 4.27 27.12
C GLY A 366 -16.45 5.08 27.47
N LYS A 367 -17.32 4.55 28.33
CA LYS A 367 -18.53 5.23 28.84
C LYS A 367 -18.25 6.55 29.58
N SER A 368 -17.01 6.82 29.97
CA SER A 368 -16.56 8.05 30.65
C SER A 368 -15.41 8.75 29.90
N GLY A 369 -15.40 8.63 28.57
CA GLY A 369 -14.36 9.18 27.69
C GLY A 369 -13.05 8.39 27.74
N VAL A 370 -11.96 8.98 27.23
CA VAL A 370 -10.63 8.32 27.13
C VAL A 370 -10.17 7.71 28.44
N VAL A 371 -10.39 8.37 29.57
CA VAL A 371 -9.94 7.88 30.88
C VAL A 371 -10.64 6.57 31.25
N GLY A 372 -11.94 6.48 31.00
CA GLY A 372 -12.70 5.25 31.22
C GLY A 372 -12.19 4.13 30.33
N ALA A 373 -12.00 4.41 29.04
CA ALA A 373 -11.48 3.44 28.09
C ALA A 373 -10.08 2.94 28.50
N LEU A 374 -9.16 3.84 28.86
CA LEU A 374 -7.79 3.47 29.26
C LEU A 374 -7.76 2.71 30.60
N SER A 375 -8.63 3.06 31.55
CA SER A 375 -8.76 2.31 32.80
C SER A 375 -9.29 0.89 32.56
N GLU A 376 -10.22 0.73 31.62
CA GLU A 376 -10.74 -0.58 31.26
C GLU A 376 -9.70 -1.41 30.48
N VAL A 377 -8.91 -0.77 29.61
CA VAL A 377 -7.74 -1.39 28.97
C VAL A 377 -6.75 -1.89 30.01
N GLU A 378 -6.40 -1.09 31.02
CA GLU A 378 -5.47 -1.49 32.09
C GLU A 378 -6.00 -2.68 32.90
N SER A 379 -7.32 -2.74 33.14
CA SER A 379 -7.94 -3.86 33.85
C SER A 379 -7.89 -5.19 33.08
N ARG A 380 -7.77 -5.13 31.76
CA ARG A 380 -7.73 -6.31 30.87
C ARG A 380 -6.32 -6.65 30.41
N LEU A 381 -5.47 -5.65 30.23
CA LEU A 381 -4.10 -5.73 29.73
C LEU A 381 -3.20 -4.87 30.64
N GLU A 382 -2.63 -5.52 31.65
CA GLU A 382 -1.78 -4.85 32.64
C GLU A 382 -0.58 -4.15 31.97
N GLY A 383 -0.35 -2.88 32.31
CA GLY A 383 0.72 -2.03 31.79
C GLY A 383 0.43 -1.32 30.45
N TYR A 384 -0.61 -1.71 29.71
CA TYR A 384 -0.93 -1.11 28.40
C TYR A 384 -1.62 0.25 28.54
N GLY A 385 -2.50 0.38 29.53
CA GLY A 385 -3.18 1.63 29.84
C GLY A 385 -2.19 2.69 30.28
N GLU A 386 -1.20 2.34 31.12
CA GLU A 386 -0.15 3.27 31.54
C GLU A 386 0.65 3.83 30.35
N VAL A 387 1.04 2.98 29.40
CA VAL A 387 1.76 3.40 28.19
C VAL A 387 0.92 4.38 27.36
N LEU A 388 -0.37 4.11 27.20
CA LEU A 388 -1.29 4.96 26.44
C LEU A 388 -1.60 6.29 27.14
N VAL A 389 -1.74 6.30 28.47
CA VAL A 389 -1.98 7.53 29.24
C VAL A 389 -0.86 8.54 29.02
N ARG A 390 0.40 8.08 29.05
CA ARG A 390 1.58 8.93 28.80
C ARG A 390 1.58 9.58 27.41
N GLN A 391 0.96 8.92 26.44
CA GLN A 391 0.93 9.37 25.05
C GLN A 391 -0.31 10.22 24.74
N CYS A 392 -1.45 9.97 25.40
CA CYS A 392 -2.68 10.75 25.24
C CYS A 392 -2.67 12.05 26.08
N PHE A 393 -1.91 12.09 27.19
CA PHE A 393 -1.85 13.22 28.10
C PHE A 393 -0.40 13.63 28.44
N PRO A 394 0.42 14.04 27.45
CA PRO A 394 1.83 14.34 27.67
C PRO A 394 2.08 15.50 28.66
N GLU A 395 1.19 16.50 28.70
CA GLU A 395 1.35 17.69 29.56
C GLU A 395 0.72 17.55 30.97
N LYS A 396 -0.24 16.62 31.16
CA LYS A 396 -1.05 16.55 32.40
C LYS A 396 -0.65 15.42 33.35
N LEU A 397 0.45 14.73 33.09
CA LEU A 397 0.85 13.55 33.89
C LEU A 397 1.02 13.87 35.38
N GLY A 398 1.58 15.04 35.71
CA GLY A 398 1.79 15.46 37.11
C GLY A 398 0.50 15.68 37.90
N GLU A 399 -0.58 16.13 37.25
CA GLU A 399 -1.91 16.23 37.90
C GLU A 399 -2.63 14.87 37.94
N TRP A 400 -2.31 13.97 37.01
CA TRP A 400 -2.91 12.65 36.88
C TRP A 400 -2.37 11.67 37.92
N GLU A 401 -1.07 11.68 38.20
CA GLU A 401 -0.46 10.92 39.30
C GLU A 401 -1.08 11.31 40.64
N GLY A 402 -1.26 12.61 40.89
CA GLY A 402 -1.95 13.10 42.09
C GLY A 402 -3.41 12.65 42.20
N ARG A 403 -4.09 12.36 41.07
CA ARG A 403 -5.48 11.88 41.05
C ARG A 403 -5.57 10.35 41.20
N LYS A 404 -4.66 9.60 40.56
CA LYS A 404 -4.56 8.13 40.68
C LYS A 404 -4.25 7.71 42.11
N GLU A 405 -3.34 8.43 42.76
CA GLU A 405 -2.97 8.21 44.17
C GLU A 405 -4.12 8.55 45.14
N LYS A 406 -5.01 9.47 44.76
CA LYS A 406 -6.23 9.81 45.51
C LYS A 406 -7.32 8.75 45.37
N VAL A 407 -7.47 8.17 44.17
CA VAL A 407 -8.44 7.10 43.89
C VAL A 407 -8.01 5.76 44.51
N LEU A 408 -6.72 5.42 44.47
CA LEU A 408 -6.18 4.25 45.16
C LEU A 408 -6.34 4.37 46.68
N ARG A 409 -6.06 5.56 47.25
CA ARG A 409 -6.31 5.83 48.69
C ARG A 409 -7.78 5.72 49.08
N MET A 410 -8.72 6.09 48.22
CA MET A 410 -10.15 5.90 48.49
C MET A 410 -10.59 4.43 48.42
N ARG A 411 -9.90 3.61 47.63
CA ARG A 411 -10.18 2.16 47.52
C ARG A 411 -9.66 1.38 48.72
N ASP A 412 -8.51 1.78 49.27
CA ASP A 412 -7.93 1.16 50.48
C ASP A 412 -8.71 1.55 51.75
N VAL A 413 -9.32 2.74 51.78
CA VAL A 413 -10.20 3.18 52.88
C VAL A 413 -11.58 2.49 52.83
N GLY A 414 -12.07 2.13 51.64
CA GLY A 414 -13.34 1.41 51.47
C GLY A 414 -13.28 -0.10 51.75
N ASN A 415 -12.11 -0.63 52.11
CA ASN A 415 -11.90 -2.05 52.43
C ASN A 415 -11.55 -2.27 53.92
N MET A 416 -11.81 -1.26 54.77
CA MET A 416 -11.59 -1.30 56.22
C MET A 416 -12.87 -1.39 57.07
N ASP A 417 -14.05 -1.61 56.45
CA ASP A 417 -15.31 -1.85 57.18
C ASP A 417 -15.88 -3.24 56.92
#